data_AF-A0AAP1XKC8-F1
#
_entry.id   AF-A0AAP1XKC8-F1
#
_cell.length_a   1.000
_cell.length_b   1.000
_cell.length_c   1.000
_cell.angle_alpha   90.00
_cell.angle_beta   90.00
_cell.angle_gamma   90.00
#
_symmetry.space_group_name_H-M   'P 1'
#
loop_
_entity.id
_entity.type
_entity.pdbx_description
1 polymer ?
#
loop_
_entity_poly.entity_id
_entity_poly.type
_entity_poly.pdbx_seq_one_letter_code
_entity_poly.pdbx_strand_id
1 'polypeptide(L)'
;MSDKKAIKREVIYLYIIQISNMLLPLATFPYLARVLGAEFFGKLSYAQSISFIALFIVDFGFNFSAARKVSAHAGDMAAINALYSNVQCAKTLLFLVVMAAGTVVDLLTAQSKIDGILFFIGLASSLSSLLSAAWLFQGLGKNSHLAILNLVFRALALGLIFWLVSSPTDIYLAAAIQLFPPVLVGLVIQCQLKRRESVSWQLSGVDRHTVADEIRESFHNFSASLFTLGFTYLNPVVIKFMFGDATLGHYAVADRLASVLRQLYNPIVQGNFSHICSLYNRLEYAAIRARLMKVMMMFSLLTASAFLGNLLVGTPMIHWVFGKEYDIGHLLTIMIVTQFVISLSIILVNLIIIPAGLSIYLKRVYFIGLLCHFSYLFFFAQWWGVYGVAIAVSATEFIITVVFFFMVMKKNILGNRMVGMPQ
;
A
#
# COMPACT_ATOMS: atom_id res chain seq x y z
N MET A 1 -18.25 -20.82 23.36
CA MET A 1 -19.19 -19.74 22.94
C MET A 1 -18.96 -19.43 21.47
N SER A 2 -19.73 -20.12 20.62
CA SER A 2 -19.87 -20.10 19.16
C SER A 2 -18.90 -19.22 18.34
N ASP A 3 -18.02 -19.88 17.56
CA ASP A 3 -17.15 -19.27 16.55
C ASP A 3 -17.87 -18.29 15.62
N LYS A 4 -19.17 -18.49 15.34
CA LYS A 4 -19.97 -17.54 14.55
C LYS A 4 -20.06 -16.16 15.20
N LYS A 5 -20.16 -16.06 16.53
CA LYS A 5 -20.15 -14.76 17.24
C LYS A 5 -18.77 -14.12 17.21
N ALA A 6 -17.70 -14.92 17.35
CA ALA A 6 -16.32 -14.43 17.26
C ALA A 6 -16.00 -13.90 15.85
N ILE A 7 -16.38 -14.65 14.80
CA ILE A 7 -16.21 -14.26 13.39
C ILE A 7 -17.01 -12.99 13.07
N LYS A 8 -18.29 -12.92 13.46
CA LYS A 8 -19.11 -11.72 13.21
C LYS A 8 -18.52 -10.48 13.87
N ARG A 9 -17.99 -10.61 15.10
CA ARG A 9 -17.33 -9.53 15.81
C ARG A 9 -16.06 -9.07 15.11
N GLU A 10 -15.22 -10.01 14.67
CA GLU A 10 -13.99 -9.71 13.91
C GLU A 10 -14.31 -8.95 12.63
N VAL A 11 -15.33 -9.37 11.88
CA VAL A 11 -15.77 -8.72 10.64
C VAL A 11 -16.21 -7.27 10.91
N ILE A 12 -17.01 -7.02 11.95
CA ILE A 12 -17.44 -5.66 12.31
C ILE A 12 -16.24 -4.77 12.66
N TYR A 13 -15.29 -5.28 13.43
CA TYR A 13 -14.08 -4.51 13.77
C TYR A 13 -13.27 -4.16 12.51
N LEU A 14 -13.09 -5.12 11.60
CA LEU A 14 -12.36 -4.87 10.35
C LEU A 14 -13.05 -3.79 9.49
N TYR A 15 -14.38 -3.76 9.45
CA TYR A 15 -15.11 -2.67 8.77
C TYR A 15 -14.88 -1.31 9.42
N ILE A 16 -14.98 -1.22 10.75
CA ILE A 16 -14.73 0.04 11.48
C ILE A 16 -13.31 0.53 11.19
N ILE A 17 -12.34 -0.38 11.30
CA ILE A 17 -10.93 -0.10 11.01
C ILE A 17 -10.75 0.39 9.57
N GLN A 18 -11.38 -0.26 8.60
CA GLN A 18 -11.27 0.11 7.18
C GLN A 18 -11.81 1.52 6.93
N ILE A 19 -12.97 1.84 7.50
CA ILE A 19 -13.57 3.17 7.40
C ILE A 19 -12.66 4.21 8.06
N SER A 20 -12.15 3.95 9.26
CA SER A 20 -11.25 4.88 9.95
C SER A 20 -9.93 5.09 9.20
N ASN A 21 -9.37 4.04 8.61
CA ASN A 21 -8.17 4.14 7.77
C ASN A 21 -8.39 5.00 6.53
N MET A 22 -9.61 5.07 6.02
CA MET A 22 -9.98 5.95 4.92
C MET A 22 -10.23 7.39 5.40
N LEU A 23 -10.96 7.58 6.51
CA LEU A 23 -11.39 8.89 6.99
C LEU A 23 -10.29 9.69 7.68
N LEU A 24 -9.42 9.06 8.48
CA LEU A 24 -8.40 9.77 9.23
C LEU A 24 -7.43 10.52 8.31
N PRO A 25 -6.85 9.91 7.25
CA PRO A 25 -6.00 10.65 6.32
C PRO A 25 -6.72 11.81 5.65
N LEU A 26 -8.00 11.64 5.29
CA LEU A 26 -8.83 12.69 4.67
C LEU A 26 -9.01 13.93 5.56
N ALA A 27 -8.92 13.78 6.89
CA ALA A 27 -8.90 14.90 7.81
C ALA A 27 -7.50 15.51 7.96
N THR A 28 -6.46 14.67 8.07
CA THR A 28 -5.08 15.14 8.30
C THR A 28 -4.48 15.83 7.09
N PHE A 29 -4.63 15.25 5.89
CA PHE A 29 -3.84 15.68 4.74
C PHE A 29 -4.22 17.08 4.24
N PRO A 30 -5.50 17.51 4.23
CA PRO A 30 -5.84 18.86 3.82
C PRO A 30 -5.32 19.92 4.79
N TYR A 31 -5.40 19.63 6.09
CA TYR A 31 -4.85 20.50 7.11
C TYR A 31 -3.34 20.68 6.93
N LEU A 32 -2.60 19.57 6.82
CA LEU A 32 -1.14 19.63 6.64
C LEU A 32 -0.74 20.29 5.32
N ALA A 33 -1.43 19.98 4.21
CA ALA A 33 -1.16 20.61 2.92
C ALA A 33 -1.34 22.14 2.99
N ARG A 34 -2.33 22.61 3.74
CA ARG A 34 -2.60 24.04 3.91
C ARG A 34 -1.62 24.73 4.86
N VAL A 35 -1.28 24.09 5.99
CA VAL A 35 -0.41 24.68 7.02
C VAL A 35 1.05 24.69 6.59
N LEU A 36 1.51 23.62 5.95
CA LEU A 36 2.90 23.50 5.49
C LEU A 36 3.12 24.19 4.15
N GLY A 37 2.05 24.32 3.35
CA GLY A 37 2.13 24.75 1.96
C GLY A 37 2.78 23.71 1.04
N ALA A 38 2.75 23.95 -0.26
CA ALA A 38 3.15 22.96 -1.27
C ALA A 38 4.61 22.48 -1.11
N GLU A 39 5.54 23.37 -0.79
CA GLU A 39 6.95 23.01 -0.67
C GLU A 39 7.23 22.05 0.51
N PHE A 40 6.84 22.43 1.73
CA PHE A 40 7.07 21.59 2.91
C PHE A 40 6.18 20.34 2.92
N PHE A 41 4.97 20.41 2.34
CA PHE A 41 4.14 19.22 2.14
C PHE A 41 4.76 18.25 1.11
N GLY A 42 5.48 18.76 0.11
CA GLY A 42 6.29 17.96 -0.81
C GLY A 42 7.42 17.23 -0.09
N LYS A 43 8.20 17.92 0.75
CA LYS A 43 9.24 17.31 1.59
C LYS A 43 8.69 16.23 2.52
N LEU A 44 7.52 16.45 3.11
CA LEU A 44 6.82 15.48 3.93
C LEU A 44 6.37 14.25 3.12
N SER A 45 5.85 14.47 1.91
CA SER A 45 5.43 13.41 0.99
C SER A 45 6.62 12.58 0.50
N TYR A 46 7.79 13.19 0.35
CA TYR A 46 9.05 12.49 0.12
C TYR A 46 9.40 11.57 1.30
N ALA A 47 9.40 12.08 2.53
CA ALA A 47 9.65 11.27 3.73
C ALA A 47 8.70 10.06 3.84
N GLN A 48 7.43 10.26 3.48
CA GLN A 48 6.42 9.19 3.44
C GLN A 48 6.74 8.13 2.37
N SER A 49 7.20 8.55 1.20
CA SER A 49 7.60 7.63 0.13
C SER A 49 8.81 6.79 0.54
N ILE A 50 9.80 7.42 1.18
CA ILE A 50 10.96 6.72 1.76
C ILE A 50 10.53 5.75 2.85
N SER A 51 9.61 6.15 3.73
CA SER A 51 9.01 5.27 4.74
C SER A 51 8.34 4.05 4.11
N PHE A 52 7.56 4.20 3.05
CA PHE A 52 6.91 3.07 2.38
C PHE A 52 7.92 2.12 1.72
N ILE A 53 8.94 2.67 1.04
CA ILE A 53 10.00 1.88 0.42
C ILE A 53 10.80 1.10 1.48
N ALA A 54 11.21 1.77 2.56
CA ALA A 54 11.95 1.15 3.66
C ALA A 54 11.13 0.04 4.32
N LEU A 55 9.88 0.31 4.67
CA LEU A 55 8.98 -0.68 5.27
C LEU A 55 8.82 -1.90 4.36
N PHE A 56 8.65 -1.69 3.07
CA PHE A 56 8.51 -2.77 2.09
C PHE A 56 9.75 -3.67 2.02
N ILE A 57 10.94 -3.08 2.02
CA ILE A 57 12.20 -3.84 1.99
C ILE A 57 12.38 -4.63 3.30
N VAL A 58 12.08 -4.04 4.45
CA VAL A 58 12.22 -4.71 5.76
C VAL A 58 11.18 -5.81 5.95
N ASP A 59 9.96 -5.64 5.43
CA ASP A 59 8.93 -6.67 5.48
C ASP A 59 9.23 -7.86 4.56
N PHE A 60 9.93 -7.67 3.45
CA PHE A 60 10.52 -8.70 2.57
C PHE A 60 9.62 -9.90 2.22
N GLY A 61 8.29 -9.75 2.27
CA GLY A 61 7.34 -10.83 2.06
C GLY A 61 7.07 -11.75 3.26
N PHE A 62 7.67 -11.49 4.43
CA PHE A 62 7.47 -12.28 5.67
C PHE A 62 6.02 -12.28 6.15
N ASN A 63 5.24 -11.23 5.85
CA ASN A 63 3.80 -11.17 6.18
C ASN A 63 2.99 -12.30 5.53
N PHE A 64 3.52 -12.98 4.51
CA PHE A 64 2.88 -14.14 3.89
C PHE A 64 3.55 -15.47 4.29
N SER A 65 4.87 -15.59 4.09
CA SER A 65 5.62 -16.82 4.35
C SER A 65 5.62 -17.19 5.84
N ALA A 66 6.04 -16.26 6.72
CA ALA A 66 6.12 -16.51 8.15
C ALA A 66 4.73 -16.67 8.77
N ALA A 67 3.74 -15.88 8.34
CA ALA A 67 2.35 -16.03 8.79
C ALA A 67 1.81 -17.43 8.50
N ARG A 68 2.05 -17.97 7.30
CA ARG A 68 1.68 -19.35 6.93
C ARG A 68 2.34 -20.38 7.84
N LYS A 69 3.63 -20.22 8.14
CA LYS A 69 4.37 -21.15 9.04
C LYS A 69 3.85 -21.10 10.48
N VAL A 70 3.51 -19.92 11.00
CA VAL A 70 2.85 -19.78 12.32
C VAL A 70 1.51 -20.51 12.33
N SER A 71 0.67 -20.33 11.32
CA SER A 71 -0.62 -21.03 11.24
C SER A 71 -0.46 -22.55 11.15
N ALA A 72 0.55 -23.04 10.44
CA ALA A 72 0.82 -24.47 10.31
C ALA A 72 1.31 -25.13 11.62
N HIS A 73 1.97 -24.38 12.49
CA HIS A 73 2.47 -24.83 13.80
C HIS A 73 1.60 -24.31 14.95
N ALA A 74 0.31 -24.05 14.68
CA ALA A 74 -0.62 -23.57 15.70
C ALA A 74 -0.70 -24.56 16.87
N GLY A 75 -0.21 -24.15 18.05
CA GLY A 75 -0.17 -24.98 19.25
C GLY A 75 1.23 -25.44 19.67
N ASP A 76 2.23 -25.32 18.79
CA ASP A 76 3.64 -25.58 19.13
C ASP A 76 4.38 -24.25 19.35
N MET A 77 4.45 -23.84 20.63
CA MET A 77 5.12 -22.59 21.00
C MET A 77 6.63 -22.64 20.82
N ALA A 78 7.26 -23.81 20.87
CA ALA A 78 8.70 -23.93 20.65
C ALA A 78 9.04 -23.63 19.18
N ALA A 79 8.29 -24.23 18.25
CA ALA A 79 8.41 -23.95 16.82
C ALA A 79 8.13 -22.47 16.49
N ILE A 80 7.07 -21.88 17.09
CA ILE A 80 6.75 -20.46 16.90
C ILE A 80 7.84 -19.55 17.45
N ASN A 81 8.44 -19.85 18.62
CA ASN A 81 9.53 -19.07 19.20
C ASN A 81 10.80 -19.12 18.35
N ALA A 82 11.15 -20.30 17.83
CA ALA A 82 12.27 -20.45 16.91
C ALA A 82 12.03 -19.67 15.61
N LEU A 83 10.85 -19.81 15.00
CA LEU A 83 10.48 -19.05 13.80
C LEU A 83 10.52 -17.54 14.05
N TYR A 84 9.95 -17.08 15.17
CA TYR A 84 9.99 -15.66 15.56
C TYR A 84 11.41 -15.15 15.71
N SER A 85 12.29 -15.90 16.35
CA SER A 85 13.68 -15.50 16.56
C SER A 85 14.45 -15.39 15.23
N ASN A 86 14.27 -16.35 14.33
CA ASN A 86 14.91 -16.35 13.01
C ASN A 86 14.37 -15.24 12.09
N VAL A 87 13.04 -15.07 12.01
CA VAL A 87 12.42 -14.00 11.21
C VAL A 87 12.81 -12.64 11.76
N GLN A 88 12.83 -12.46 13.08
CA GLN A 88 13.23 -11.19 13.69
C GLN A 88 14.71 -10.88 13.42
N CYS A 89 15.58 -11.89 13.44
CA CYS A 89 16.98 -11.74 13.04
C CYS A 89 17.11 -11.30 11.57
N ALA A 90 16.39 -11.97 10.66
CA ALA A 90 16.34 -11.62 9.23
C ALA A 90 15.89 -10.17 9.02
N LYS A 91 14.77 -9.76 9.64
CA LYS A 91 14.23 -8.40 9.52
C LYS A 91 15.17 -7.35 10.13
N THR A 92 15.88 -7.70 11.20
CA THR A 92 16.90 -6.82 11.80
C THR A 92 18.08 -6.61 10.85
N LEU A 93 18.58 -7.67 10.20
CA LEU A 93 19.61 -7.55 9.19
C LEU A 93 19.16 -6.67 8.02
N LEU A 94 17.94 -6.89 7.50
CA LEU A 94 17.37 -6.08 6.42
C LEU A 94 17.19 -4.61 6.81
N PHE A 95 16.75 -4.33 8.04
CA PHE A 95 16.65 -2.97 8.55
C PHE A 95 18.02 -2.28 8.62
N LEU A 96 19.05 -2.97 9.11
CA LEU A 96 20.41 -2.43 9.13
C LEU A 96 20.94 -2.16 7.71
N VAL A 97 20.64 -3.04 6.75
CA VAL A 97 20.98 -2.83 5.34
C VAL A 97 20.26 -1.60 4.78
N VAL A 98 18.97 -1.43 5.08
CA VAL A 98 18.19 -0.25 4.66
C VAL A 98 18.75 1.03 5.26
N MET A 99 19.11 1.04 6.55
CA MET A 99 19.73 2.19 7.19
C MET A 99 21.10 2.51 6.59
N ALA A 100 21.95 1.50 6.38
CA ALA A 100 23.28 1.67 5.80
C ALA A 100 23.22 2.17 4.35
N ALA A 101 22.38 1.55 3.51
CA ALA A 101 22.15 1.98 2.14
C ALA A 101 21.57 3.40 2.10
N GLY A 102 20.66 3.72 3.02
CA GLY A 102 20.13 5.06 3.21
C GLY A 102 21.22 6.10 3.49
N THR A 103 22.14 5.81 4.41
CA THR A 103 23.28 6.70 4.69
C THR A 103 24.15 6.92 3.46
N VAL A 104 24.41 5.86 2.67
CA VAL A 104 25.16 6.01 1.41
C VAL A 104 24.41 6.91 0.42
N VAL A 105 23.10 6.73 0.27
CA VAL A 105 22.26 7.58 -0.61
C VAL A 105 22.29 9.05 -0.16
N ASP A 106 22.14 9.32 1.13
CA ASP A 106 22.20 10.69 1.66
C ASP A 106 23.55 11.37 1.39
N LEU A 107 24.65 10.63 1.58
CA LEU A 107 26.01 11.10 1.28
C LEU A 107 26.23 11.37 -0.22
N LEU A 108 25.70 10.50 -1.10
CA LEU A 108 25.85 10.64 -2.54
C LEU A 108 24.98 11.76 -3.14
N THR A 109 23.82 12.02 -2.54
CA THR A 109 22.87 13.02 -3.03
C THR A 109 23.07 14.40 -2.43
N ALA A 110 23.87 14.52 -1.37
CA ALA A 110 24.17 15.78 -0.67
C ALA A 110 22.90 16.60 -0.37
N GLN A 111 21.89 15.93 0.21
CA GLN A 111 20.58 16.54 0.45
C GLN A 111 20.68 17.76 1.37
N SER A 112 19.70 18.66 1.28
CA SER A 112 19.57 19.73 2.25
C SER A 112 19.40 19.16 3.66
N LYS A 113 19.83 19.90 4.70
CA LYS A 113 19.71 19.45 6.10
C LYS A 113 18.27 19.02 6.46
N ILE A 114 17.26 19.76 5.95
CA ILE A 114 15.85 19.44 6.18
C ILE A 114 15.50 18.09 5.54
N ASP A 115 15.88 17.91 4.28
CA ASP A 115 15.55 16.70 3.52
C ASP A 115 16.26 15.47 4.07
N GLY A 116 17.54 15.59 4.46
CA GLY A 116 18.30 14.50 5.09
C GLY A 116 17.68 14.05 6.41
N ILE A 117 17.28 14.98 7.28
CA ILE A 117 16.59 14.63 8.53
C ILE A 117 15.25 13.92 8.23
N LEU A 118 14.46 14.44 7.29
CA LEU A 118 13.18 13.84 6.92
C LEU A 118 13.35 12.46 6.27
N PHE A 119 14.40 12.28 5.47
CA PHE A 119 14.79 11.01 4.89
C PHE A 119 15.08 9.97 5.98
N PHE A 120 15.87 10.32 7.00
CA PHE A 120 16.13 9.44 8.13
C PHE A 120 14.92 9.19 9.04
N ILE A 121 14.02 10.16 9.23
CA ILE A 121 12.72 9.91 9.89
C ILE A 121 11.92 8.87 9.08
N GLY A 122 11.91 9.01 7.75
CA GLY A 122 11.31 8.04 6.84
C GLY A 122 11.91 6.64 6.98
N LEU A 123 13.23 6.51 6.96
CA LEU A 123 13.89 5.21 7.13
C LEU A 123 13.63 4.61 8.52
N ALA A 124 13.73 5.41 9.58
CA ALA A 124 13.55 4.96 10.96
C ALA A 124 12.13 4.45 11.23
N SER A 125 11.12 4.94 10.52
CA SER A 125 9.74 4.44 10.68
C SER A 125 9.60 2.95 10.35
N SER A 126 10.49 2.41 9.51
CA SER A 126 10.51 0.98 9.14
C SER A 126 10.84 0.08 10.33
N LEU A 127 11.37 0.62 11.43
CA LEU A 127 11.50 -0.07 12.72
C LEU A 127 10.16 -0.65 13.22
N SER A 128 9.03 -0.05 12.84
CA SER A 128 7.70 -0.57 13.13
C SER A 128 7.47 -1.99 12.62
N SER A 129 8.08 -2.36 11.49
CA SER A 129 8.00 -3.70 10.90
C SER A 129 8.62 -4.77 11.80
N LEU A 130 9.70 -4.41 12.52
CA LEU A 130 10.36 -5.27 13.50
C LEU A 130 9.50 -5.37 14.76
N LEU A 131 9.04 -4.24 15.28
CA LEU A 131 8.38 -4.20 16.59
C LEU A 131 6.97 -4.76 16.56
N SER A 132 6.19 -4.50 15.52
CA SER A 132 4.79 -4.95 15.44
C SER A 132 4.65 -6.45 15.16
N ALA A 133 5.65 -7.06 14.51
CA ALA A 133 5.63 -8.45 14.06
C ALA A 133 4.26 -8.84 13.45
N ALA A 134 3.73 -8.00 12.54
CA ALA A 134 2.38 -8.16 12.01
C ALA A 134 2.08 -9.58 11.47
N TRP A 135 3.08 -10.20 10.82
CA TRP A 135 3.06 -11.58 10.35
C TRP A 135 2.71 -12.61 11.44
N LEU A 136 3.11 -12.40 12.69
CA LEU A 136 2.80 -13.28 13.82
C LEU A 136 1.32 -13.20 14.16
N PHE A 137 0.79 -11.98 14.30
CA PHE A 137 -0.64 -11.77 14.58
C PHE A 137 -1.52 -12.28 13.44
N GLN A 138 -1.04 -12.14 12.20
CA GLN A 138 -1.68 -12.69 11.02
C GLN A 138 -1.72 -14.22 11.06
N GLY A 139 -0.61 -14.88 11.36
CA GLY A 139 -0.55 -16.33 11.48
C GLY A 139 -1.38 -16.90 12.65
N LEU A 140 -1.50 -16.14 13.75
CA LEU A 140 -2.33 -16.49 14.91
C LEU A 140 -3.83 -16.15 14.73
N GLY A 141 -4.22 -15.52 13.62
CA GLY A 141 -5.60 -15.10 13.39
C GLY A 141 -6.09 -13.97 14.33
N LYS A 142 -5.18 -13.13 14.83
CA LYS A 142 -5.46 -12.04 15.79
C LYS A 142 -5.21 -10.65 15.19
N ASN A 143 -5.56 -10.46 13.91
CA ASN A 143 -5.31 -9.22 13.17
C ASN A 143 -6.05 -8.01 13.74
N SER A 144 -7.27 -8.17 14.26
CA SER A 144 -8.03 -7.07 14.90
C SER A 144 -7.27 -6.42 16.04
N HIS A 145 -6.47 -7.15 16.79
CA HIS A 145 -5.70 -6.59 17.91
C HIS A 145 -4.69 -5.54 17.44
N LEU A 146 -3.89 -5.87 16.42
CA LEU A 146 -2.95 -4.94 15.80
C LEU A 146 -3.69 -3.76 15.17
N ALA A 147 -4.82 -4.02 14.53
CA ALA A 147 -5.58 -3.00 13.83
C ALA A 147 -6.27 -2.00 14.76
N ILE A 148 -6.80 -2.45 15.91
CA ILE A 148 -7.38 -1.57 16.94
C ILE A 148 -6.29 -0.67 17.54
N LEU A 149 -5.11 -1.21 17.87
CA LEU A 149 -3.99 -0.40 18.35
C LEU A 149 -3.57 0.65 17.32
N ASN A 150 -3.46 0.26 16.04
CA ASN A 150 -3.15 1.20 14.97
C ASN A 150 -4.19 2.31 14.85
N LEU A 151 -5.47 1.98 14.98
CA LEU A 151 -6.55 2.96 14.96
C LEU A 151 -6.40 3.96 16.12
N VAL A 152 -6.18 3.48 17.35
CA VAL A 152 -6.01 4.35 18.53
C VAL A 152 -4.83 5.29 18.35
N PHE A 153 -3.65 4.78 17.99
CA PHE A 153 -2.46 5.63 17.83
C PHE A 153 -2.55 6.57 16.63
N ARG A 154 -3.24 6.20 15.55
CA ARG A 154 -3.53 7.11 14.42
C ARG A 154 -4.53 8.20 14.78
N ALA A 155 -5.55 7.89 15.58
CA ALA A 155 -6.49 8.88 16.08
C ALA A 155 -5.81 9.88 17.04
N LEU A 156 -4.92 9.40 17.91
CA LEU A 156 -4.08 10.26 18.75
C LEU A 156 -3.17 11.16 17.89
N ALA A 157 -2.52 10.58 16.87
CA ALA A 157 -1.68 11.33 15.94
C ALA A 157 -2.46 12.43 15.20
N LEU A 158 -3.71 12.17 14.80
CA LEU A 158 -4.59 13.18 14.22
C LEU A 158 -4.78 14.36 15.17
N GLY A 159 -5.13 14.10 16.43
CA GLY A 159 -5.31 15.15 17.44
C GLY A 159 -4.03 15.96 17.69
N LEU A 160 -2.88 15.27 17.77
CA LEU A 160 -1.58 15.92 17.94
C LEU A 160 -1.19 16.79 16.75
N ILE A 161 -1.53 16.39 15.51
CA ILE A 161 -1.26 17.21 14.33
C ILE A 161 -2.03 18.52 14.38
N PHE A 162 -3.35 18.48 14.65
CA PHE A 162 -4.14 19.70 14.75
C PHE A 162 -3.73 20.60 15.92
N TRP A 163 -3.23 20.01 17.00
CA TRP A 163 -2.84 20.77 18.17
C TRP A 163 -1.42 21.37 18.08
N LEU A 164 -0.44 20.62 17.56
CA LEU A 164 0.97 20.98 17.63
C LEU A 164 1.56 21.48 16.32
N VAL A 165 1.00 21.12 15.16
CA VAL A 165 1.55 21.52 13.86
C VAL A 165 0.78 22.74 13.37
N SER A 166 1.38 23.92 13.48
CA SER A 166 0.73 25.19 13.12
C SER A 166 1.49 25.99 12.06
N SER A 167 2.70 25.56 11.69
CA SER A 167 3.54 26.28 10.74
C SER A 167 4.49 25.34 9.98
N PRO A 168 5.10 25.80 8.87
CA PRO A 168 6.09 25.02 8.12
C PRO A 168 7.34 24.62 8.93
N THR A 169 7.68 25.37 9.99
CA THR A 169 8.83 25.04 10.86
C THR A 169 8.60 23.78 11.69
N ASP A 170 7.34 23.35 11.84
CA ASP A 170 6.95 22.15 12.59
C ASP A 170 7.10 20.86 11.75
N ILE A 171 7.73 20.92 10.56
CA ILE A 171 7.79 19.81 9.61
C ILE A 171 8.36 18.51 10.19
N TYR A 172 9.40 18.57 11.03
CA TYR A 172 9.97 17.37 11.65
C TYR A 172 8.99 16.71 12.62
N LEU A 173 8.25 17.53 13.38
CA LEU A 173 7.21 17.06 14.27
C LEU A 173 6.04 16.46 13.47
N ALA A 174 5.61 17.13 12.40
CA ALA A 174 4.57 16.63 11.50
C ALA A 174 4.95 15.29 10.86
N ALA A 175 6.22 15.11 10.47
CA ALA A 175 6.73 13.87 9.93
C ALA A 175 6.75 12.76 10.98
N ALA A 176 7.27 13.03 12.18
CA ALA A 176 7.31 12.05 13.27
C ALA A 176 5.90 11.61 13.69
N ILE A 177 4.96 12.54 13.88
CA ILE A 177 3.58 12.22 14.27
C ILE A 177 2.86 11.39 13.19
N GLN A 178 3.13 11.63 11.90
CA GLN A 178 2.53 10.82 10.84
C GLN A 178 3.17 9.44 10.67
N LEU A 179 4.47 9.32 10.86
CA LEU A 179 5.22 8.11 10.49
C LEU A 179 5.46 7.15 11.65
N PHE A 180 5.50 7.61 12.90
CA PHE A 180 5.82 6.78 14.06
C PHE A 180 4.63 6.12 14.80
N PRO A 181 3.33 6.38 14.51
CA PRO A 181 2.25 5.63 15.16
C PRO A 181 2.40 4.09 15.07
N PRO A 182 2.81 3.50 13.93
CA PRO A 182 3.09 2.07 13.85
C PRO A 182 4.27 1.61 14.71
N VAL A 183 5.28 2.47 14.94
CA VAL A 183 6.41 2.18 15.84
C VAL A 183 5.89 2.09 17.28
N LEU A 184 5.05 3.05 17.70
CA LEU A 184 4.43 3.06 19.03
C LEU A 184 3.54 1.83 19.25
N VAL A 185 2.74 1.45 18.23
CA VAL A 185 1.97 0.20 18.26
C VAL A 185 2.89 -1.01 18.47
N GLY A 186 4.00 -1.06 17.73
CA GLY A 186 4.99 -2.11 17.87
C GLY A 186 5.58 -2.18 19.28
N LEU A 187 5.91 -1.04 19.90
CA LEU A 187 6.40 -1.00 21.28
C LEU A 187 5.38 -1.59 22.26
N VAL A 188 4.10 -1.19 22.14
CA VAL A 188 3.02 -1.74 22.96
C VAL A 188 2.89 -3.25 22.78
N ILE A 189 3.00 -3.73 21.53
CA ILE A 189 2.97 -5.17 21.22
C ILE A 189 4.14 -5.90 21.87
N GLN A 190 5.37 -5.40 21.76
CA GLN A 190 6.53 -6.03 22.38
C GLN A 190 6.39 -6.10 23.91
N CYS A 191 5.86 -5.05 24.55
CA CYS A 191 5.52 -5.08 25.97
C CYS A 191 4.47 -6.15 26.30
N GLN A 192 3.45 -6.33 25.46
CA GLN A 192 2.41 -7.33 25.66
C GLN A 192 2.92 -8.77 25.47
N LEU A 193 3.74 -9.01 24.44
CA LEU A 193 4.35 -10.31 24.17
C LEU A 193 5.22 -10.76 25.35
N LYS A 194 6.04 -9.84 25.89
CA LYS A 194 6.89 -10.09 27.05
C LYS A 194 6.08 -10.40 28.32
N ARG A 195 4.99 -9.66 28.57
CA ARG A 195 4.17 -9.82 29.80
C ARG A 195 3.29 -11.06 29.80
N ARG A 196 2.87 -11.55 28.64
CA ARG A 196 1.98 -12.71 28.51
C ARG A 196 2.71 -14.02 28.18
N GLU A 197 4.04 -13.99 28.20
CA GLU A 197 4.94 -15.11 27.85
C GLU A 197 4.51 -15.86 26.56
N SER A 198 3.87 -15.14 25.64
CA SER A 198 3.17 -15.79 24.51
C SER A 198 4.13 -16.17 23.39
N VAL A 199 5.14 -15.34 23.15
CA VAL A 199 6.26 -15.60 22.24
C VAL A 199 7.51 -14.98 22.85
N SER A 200 8.59 -15.74 22.93
CA SER A 200 9.87 -15.28 23.45
C SER A 200 10.94 -15.33 22.36
N TRP A 201 11.77 -14.28 22.31
CA TRP A 201 12.99 -14.33 21.53
C TRP A 201 14.00 -15.26 22.21
N GLN A 202 14.51 -16.23 21.46
CA GLN A 202 15.41 -17.26 21.95
C GLN A 202 16.65 -17.30 21.07
N LEU A 203 17.78 -16.85 21.62
CA LEU A 203 19.06 -16.85 20.90
C LEU A 203 19.48 -18.27 20.48
N SER A 204 19.17 -19.28 21.30
CA SER A 204 19.43 -20.70 21.00
C SER A 204 18.66 -21.24 19.78
N GLY A 205 17.57 -20.57 19.39
CA GLY A 205 16.79 -20.92 18.21
C GLY A 205 17.23 -20.19 16.94
N VAL A 206 18.18 -19.25 17.02
CA VAL A 206 18.68 -18.51 15.85
C VAL A 206 19.79 -19.32 15.19
N ASP A 207 19.56 -19.73 13.96
CA ASP A 207 20.52 -20.45 13.13
C ASP A 207 20.72 -19.72 11.81
N ARG A 208 21.98 -19.56 11.38
CA ARG A 208 22.33 -18.81 10.17
C ARG A 208 21.69 -19.43 8.92
N HIS A 209 21.64 -20.75 8.84
CA HIS A 209 21.05 -21.44 7.70
C HIS A 209 19.54 -21.22 7.67
N THR A 210 18.88 -21.36 8.82
CA THR A 210 17.45 -21.11 8.99
C THR A 210 17.07 -19.67 8.65
N VAL A 211 17.84 -18.67 9.11
CA VAL A 211 17.64 -17.25 8.74
C VAL A 211 17.75 -17.04 7.23
N ALA A 212 18.75 -17.65 6.59
CA ALA A 212 18.93 -17.56 5.14
C ALA A 212 17.78 -18.23 4.36
N ASP A 213 17.28 -19.36 4.86
CA ASP A 213 16.14 -20.08 4.27
C ASP A 213 14.85 -19.27 4.40
N GLU A 214 14.61 -18.61 5.55
CA GLU A 214 13.46 -17.71 5.74
C GLU A 214 13.50 -16.54 4.75
N ILE A 215 14.68 -15.92 4.54
CA ILE A 215 14.86 -14.86 3.52
C ILE A 215 14.60 -15.40 2.12
N ARG A 216 15.15 -16.57 1.79
CA ARG A 216 15.03 -17.19 0.46
C ARG A 216 13.57 -17.53 0.13
N GLU A 217 12.85 -18.12 1.05
CA GLU A 217 11.44 -18.46 0.85
C GLU A 217 10.58 -17.20 0.70
N SER A 218 10.86 -16.18 1.50
CA SER A 218 10.12 -14.90 1.49
C SER A 218 10.40 -14.07 0.24
N PHE A 219 11.56 -14.25 -0.41
CA PHE A 219 11.94 -13.55 -1.64
C PHE A 219 10.93 -13.73 -2.78
N HIS A 220 10.27 -14.89 -2.86
CA HIS A 220 9.22 -15.11 -3.87
C HIS A 220 8.04 -14.15 -3.70
N ASN A 221 7.63 -13.89 -2.46
CA ASN A 221 6.55 -12.95 -2.12
C ASN A 221 7.02 -11.50 -2.26
N PHE A 222 8.26 -11.20 -1.85
CA PHE A 222 8.88 -9.89 -2.04
C PHE A 222 8.93 -9.50 -3.51
N SER A 223 9.52 -10.34 -4.36
CA SER A 223 9.68 -10.05 -5.79
C SER A 223 8.35 -9.90 -6.52
N ALA A 224 7.31 -10.62 -6.12
CA ALA A 224 5.97 -10.43 -6.67
C ALA A 224 5.40 -9.04 -6.33
N SER A 225 5.63 -8.56 -5.11
CA SER A 225 5.16 -7.26 -4.65
C SER A 225 6.04 -6.11 -5.14
N LEU A 226 7.33 -6.34 -5.36
CA LEU A 226 8.26 -5.32 -5.85
C LEU A 226 7.81 -4.79 -7.22
N PHE A 227 7.30 -5.68 -8.08
CA PHE A 227 6.87 -5.33 -9.42
C PHE A 227 5.62 -4.44 -9.43
N THR A 228 4.74 -4.54 -8.44
CA THR A 228 3.57 -3.67 -8.31
C THR A 228 3.91 -2.35 -7.62
N LEU A 229 4.81 -2.38 -6.63
CA LEU A 229 5.13 -1.21 -5.83
C LEU A 229 6.14 -0.26 -6.49
N GLY A 230 7.01 -0.76 -7.36
CA GLY A 230 8.07 0.02 -7.98
C GLY A 230 7.55 1.25 -8.74
N PHE A 231 6.51 1.12 -9.55
CA PHE A 231 5.89 2.25 -10.26
C PHE A 231 4.82 2.99 -9.44
N THR A 232 4.64 2.65 -8.15
CA THR A 232 3.69 3.32 -7.25
C THR A 232 4.42 4.29 -6.32
N TYR A 233 5.46 3.83 -5.62
CA TYR A 233 6.12 4.62 -4.56
C TYR A 233 7.41 5.31 -4.99
N LEU A 234 7.96 4.99 -6.17
CA LEU A 234 9.14 5.69 -6.70
C LEU A 234 8.79 7.02 -7.39
N ASN A 235 7.56 7.20 -7.88
CA ASN A 235 7.18 8.42 -8.61
C ASN A 235 7.36 9.71 -7.78
N PRO A 236 6.92 9.77 -6.51
CA PRO A 236 7.20 10.92 -5.65
C PRO A 236 8.69 11.25 -5.53
N VAL A 237 9.55 10.23 -5.45
CA VAL A 237 11.00 10.40 -5.37
C VAL A 237 11.54 10.98 -6.68
N VAL A 238 11.12 10.44 -7.82
CA VAL A 238 11.49 10.96 -9.15
C VAL A 238 11.05 12.42 -9.30
N ILE A 239 9.83 12.76 -8.89
CA ILE A 239 9.32 14.14 -8.96
C ILE A 239 10.14 15.10 -8.10
N LYS A 240 10.51 14.72 -6.86
CA LYS A 240 11.36 15.57 -6.00
C LYS A 240 12.66 15.93 -6.69
N PHE A 241 13.39 14.92 -7.20
CA PHE A 241 14.71 15.13 -7.78
C PHE A 241 14.68 15.80 -9.15
N MET A 242 13.60 15.64 -9.92
CA MET A 242 13.47 16.26 -11.25
C MET A 242 12.84 17.66 -11.23
N PHE A 243 11.87 17.90 -10.35
CA PHE A 243 11.01 19.08 -10.39
C PHE A 243 10.91 19.85 -9.07
N GLY A 244 11.58 19.38 -8.02
CA GLY A 244 11.61 20.04 -6.72
C GLY A 244 10.41 19.74 -5.81
N ASP A 245 10.50 20.26 -4.59
CA ASP A 245 9.58 19.94 -3.50
C ASP A 245 8.17 20.48 -3.71
N ALA A 246 8.01 21.73 -4.19
CA ALA A 246 6.70 22.31 -4.44
C ALA A 246 5.89 21.51 -5.47
N THR A 247 6.52 21.08 -6.56
CA THR A 247 5.89 20.21 -7.57
C THR A 247 5.46 18.87 -6.98
N LEU A 248 6.30 18.28 -6.12
CA LEU A 248 5.94 17.08 -5.39
C LEU A 248 4.73 17.31 -4.46
N GLY A 249 4.65 18.45 -3.79
CA GLY A 249 3.49 18.81 -2.97
C GLY A 249 2.18 18.83 -3.77
N HIS A 250 2.19 19.47 -4.94
CA HIS A 250 1.04 19.49 -5.86
C HIS A 250 0.65 18.08 -6.31
N TYR A 251 1.64 17.28 -6.74
CA TYR A 251 1.42 15.90 -7.14
C TYR A 251 0.83 15.06 -6.00
N ALA A 252 1.36 15.20 -4.78
CA ALA A 252 0.92 14.42 -3.64
C ALA A 252 -0.53 14.73 -3.23
N VAL A 253 -0.96 15.99 -3.31
CA VAL A 253 -2.37 16.35 -3.08
C VAL A 253 -3.26 15.75 -4.16
N ALA A 254 -2.89 15.88 -5.44
CA ALA A 254 -3.65 15.31 -6.55
C ALA A 254 -3.76 13.78 -6.45
N ASP A 255 -2.65 13.08 -6.16
CA ASP A 255 -2.62 11.63 -6.02
C ASP A 255 -3.46 11.15 -4.83
N ARG A 256 -3.40 11.86 -3.69
CA ARG A 256 -4.26 11.55 -2.53
C ARG A 256 -5.73 11.68 -2.84
N LEU A 257 -6.14 12.77 -3.49
CA LEU A 257 -7.53 12.98 -3.89
C LEU A 257 -8.00 11.90 -4.87
N ALA A 258 -7.19 11.59 -5.89
CA ALA A 258 -7.52 10.53 -6.85
C ALA A 258 -7.60 9.15 -6.17
N SER A 259 -6.67 8.85 -5.27
CA SER A 259 -6.60 7.54 -4.58
C SER A 259 -7.84 7.19 -3.75
N VAL A 260 -8.68 8.17 -3.40
CA VAL A 260 -9.97 7.94 -2.73
C VAL A 260 -10.85 7.01 -3.57
N LEU A 261 -10.85 7.14 -4.90
CA LEU A 261 -11.60 6.25 -5.80
C LEU A 261 -11.19 4.79 -5.61
N ARG A 262 -9.89 4.51 -5.57
CA ARG A 262 -9.36 3.16 -5.31
C ARG A 262 -9.80 2.61 -3.96
N GLN A 263 -9.90 3.45 -2.93
CA GLN A 263 -10.40 3.04 -1.61
C GLN A 263 -11.89 2.69 -1.63
N LEU A 264 -12.69 3.35 -2.48
CA LEU A 264 -14.11 3.04 -2.68
C LEU A 264 -14.34 1.77 -3.52
N TYR A 265 -13.43 1.45 -4.44
CA TYR A 265 -13.50 0.24 -5.27
C TYR A 265 -13.28 -1.05 -4.48
N ASN A 266 -12.32 -1.04 -3.55
CA ASN A 266 -11.87 -2.25 -2.85
C ASN A 266 -12.99 -2.99 -2.07
N PRO A 267 -13.85 -2.32 -1.27
CA PRO A 267 -14.94 -2.99 -0.57
C PRO A 267 -15.94 -3.66 -1.52
N ILE A 268 -16.22 -3.04 -2.68
CA ILE A 268 -17.12 -3.60 -3.69
C ILE A 268 -16.52 -4.91 -4.22
N VAL A 269 -15.24 -4.93 -4.55
CA VAL A 269 -14.54 -6.13 -5.04
C VAL A 269 -14.51 -7.22 -3.98
N GLN A 270 -14.13 -6.88 -2.75
CA GLN A 270 -14.09 -7.83 -1.63
C GLN A 270 -15.46 -8.45 -1.34
N GLY A 271 -16.55 -7.66 -1.36
CA GLY A 271 -17.91 -8.16 -1.17
C GLY A 271 -18.39 -9.09 -2.30
N ASN A 272 -17.81 -8.97 -3.50
CA ASN A 272 -18.17 -9.81 -4.65
C ASN A 272 -17.27 -11.03 -4.83
N PHE A 273 -16.06 -11.02 -4.26
CA PHE A 273 -15.03 -12.03 -4.49
C PHE A 273 -15.51 -13.46 -4.19
N SER A 274 -15.95 -13.73 -2.96
CA SER A 274 -16.36 -15.08 -2.53
C SER A 274 -17.55 -15.61 -3.33
N HIS A 275 -18.49 -14.72 -3.70
CA HIS A 275 -19.63 -15.11 -4.51
C HIS A 275 -19.20 -15.48 -5.93
N ILE A 276 -18.29 -14.71 -6.53
CA ILE A 276 -17.74 -15.02 -7.85
C ILE A 276 -16.96 -16.33 -7.84
N CYS A 277 -16.14 -16.60 -6.80
CA CYS A 277 -15.48 -17.91 -6.66
C CYS A 277 -16.49 -19.07 -6.62
N SER A 278 -17.60 -18.91 -5.90
CA SER A 278 -18.70 -19.90 -5.87
C SER A 278 -19.29 -20.11 -7.27
N LEU A 279 -19.53 -19.05 -8.05
CA LEU A 279 -20.09 -19.17 -9.40
C LEU A 279 -19.10 -19.84 -10.36
N TYR A 280 -17.79 -19.60 -10.22
CA TYR A 280 -16.76 -20.30 -11.00
C TYR A 280 -16.77 -21.81 -10.72
N ASN A 281 -16.87 -22.21 -9.46
CA ASN A 281 -16.96 -23.63 -9.09
C ASN A 281 -18.21 -24.32 -9.65
N ARG A 282 -19.30 -23.57 -9.81
CA ARG A 282 -20.56 -24.05 -10.41
C ARG A 282 -20.61 -23.90 -11.94
N LEU A 283 -19.56 -23.35 -12.54
CA LEU A 283 -19.47 -23.08 -13.98
C LEU A 283 -20.58 -22.14 -14.50
N GLU A 284 -21.09 -21.23 -13.65
CA GLU A 284 -22.19 -20.30 -13.95
C GLU A 284 -21.69 -19.00 -14.63
N TYR A 285 -21.02 -19.11 -15.78
CA TYR A 285 -20.35 -17.97 -16.45
C TYR A 285 -21.27 -16.83 -16.89
N ALA A 286 -22.55 -17.10 -17.18
CA ALA A 286 -23.53 -16.06 -17.47
C ALA A 286 -23.82 -15.18 -16.24
N ALA A 287 -23.95 -15.80 -15.06
CA ALA A 287 -24.14 -15.08 -13.80
C ALA A 287 -22.88 -14.27 -13.42
N ILE A 288 -21.69 -14.84 -13.66
CA ILE A 288 -20.41 -14.11 -13.50
C ILE A 288 -20.42 -12.84 -14.36
N ARG A 289 -20.71 -12.95 -15.67
CA ARG A 289 -20.77 -11.79 -16.58
C ARG A 289 -21.78 -10.73 -16.12
N ALA A 290 -22.98 -11.14 -15.74
CA ALA A 290 -23.99 -10.21 -15.23
C ALA A 290 -23.53 -9.47 -13.98
N ARG A 291 -22.79 -10.15 -13.08
CA ARG A 291 -22.22 -9.53 -11.88
C ARG A 291 -21.09 -8.56 -12.21
N LEU A 292 -20.18 -8.95 -13.10
CA LEU A 292 -19.09 -8.10 -13.56
C LEU A 292 -19.62 -6.81 -14.19
N MET A 293 -20.67 -6.88 -15.01
CA MET A 293 -21.32 -5.69 -15.60
C MET A 293 -21.87 -4.74 -14.52
N LYS A 294 -22.47 -5.26 -13.45
CA LYS A 294 -22.95 -4.43 -12.33
C LYS A 294 -21.79 -3.72 -11.62
N VAL A 295 -20.69 -4.43 -11.36
CA VAL A 295 -19.50 -3.85 -10.72
C VAL A 295 -18.85 -2.78 -11.62
N MET A 296 -18.69 -3.07 -12.91
CA MET A 296 -18.19 -2.11 -13.91
C MET A 296 -19.04 -0.84 -13.97
N MET A 297 -20.37 -0.97 -13.92
CA MET A 297 -21.29 0.17 -13.90
C MET A 297 -21.11 1.02 -12.64
N MET A 298 -20.97 0.40 -11.47
CA MET A 298 -20.71 1.12 -10.21
C MET A 298 -19.38 1.89 -10.26
N PHE A 299 -18.32 1.27 -10.78
CA PHE A 299 -17.00 1.91 -10.91
C PHE A 299 -17.01 3.07 -11.90
N SER A 300 -17.71 2.88 -13.03
CA SER A 300 -17.90 3.92 -14.04
C SER A 300 -18.68 5.11 -13.46
N LEU A 301 -19.74 4.85 -12.69
CA LEU A 301 -20.53 5.89 -12.03
C LEU A 301 -19.70 6.67 -11.00
N LEU A 302 -18.91 5.99 -10.17
CA LEU A 302 -18.02 6.62 -9.19
C LEU A 302 -16.92 7.46 -9.85
N THR A 303 -16.33 6.96 -10.94
CA THR A 303 -15.32 7.73 -11.68
C THR A 303 -15.95 8.93 -12.37
N ALA A 304 -17.09 8.73 -13.03
CA ALA A 304 -17.81 9.80 -13.73
C ALA A 304 -18.24 10.90 -12.76
N SER A 305 -18.71 10.56 -11.56
CA SER A 305 -19.06 11.54 -10.54
C SER A 305 -17.84 12.32 -10.03
N ALA A 306 -16.70 11.67 -9.82
CA ALA A 306 -15.46 12.36 -9.46
C ALA A 306 -14.93 13.25 -10.58
N PHE A 307 -14.99 12.79 -11.83
CA PHE A 307 -14.58 13.55 -13.01
C PHE A 307 -15.44 14.80 -13.20
N LEU A 308 -16.77 14.64 -13.17
CA LEU A 308 -17.72 15.76 -13.26
C LEU A 308 -17.59 16.70 -12.06
N GLY A 309 -17.40 16.16 -10.85
CA GLY A 309 -17.18 16.97 -9.66
C GLY A 309 -15.93 17.85 -9.78
N ASN A 310 -14.82 17.28 -10.27
CA ASN A 310 -13.60 18.05 -10.50
C ASN A 310 -13.77 19.10 -11.61
N LEU A 311 -14.47 18.76 -12.71
CA LEU A 311 -14.69 19.69 -13.82
C LEU A 311 -15.61 20.85 -13.43
N LEU A 312 -16.68 20.59 -12.67
CA LEU A 312 -17.70 21.59 -12.33
C LEU A 312 -17.30 22.47 -11.15
N VAL A 313 -16.69 21.89 -10.10
CA VAL A 313 -16.40 22.58 -8.83
C VAL A 313 -14.99 22.32 -8.29
N GLY A 314 -14.12 21.64 -9.04
CA GLY A 314 -12.79 21.23 -8.57
C GLY A 314 -11.91 22.41 -8.16
N THR A 315 -11.67 23.36 -9.06
CA THR A 315 -10.82 24.55 -8.78
C THR A 315 -11.26 25.32 -7.54
N PRO A 316 -12.54 25.78 -7.41
CA PRO A 316 -12.95 26.50 -6.21
C PRO A 316 -12.87 25.64 -4.94
N MET A 317 -13.19 24.35 -5.02
CA MET A 317 -13.11 23.44 -3.87
C MET A 317 -11.67 23.20 -3.42
N ILE A 318 -10.75 22.96 -4.36
CA ILE A 318 -9.33 22.77 -4.09
C ILE A 318 -8.75 24.02 -3.42
N HIS A 319 -9.02 25.21 -3.97
CA HIS A 319 -8.55 26.46 -3.37
C HIS A 319 -9.15 26.71 -1.98
N TRP A 320 -10.42 26.35 -1.77
CA TRP A 320 -11.06 26.49 -0.47
C TRP A 320 -10.45 25.56 0.58
N VAL A 321 -10.14 24.32 0.21
CA VAL A 321 -9.63 23.28 1.13
C VAL A 321 -8.13 23.40 1.37
N PHE A 322 -7.32 23.48 0.32
CA PHE A 322 -5.86 23.39 0.39
C PHE A 322 -5.17 24.76 0.33
N GLY A 323 -5.83 25.77 -0.22
CA GLY A 323 -5.27 27.10 -0.44
C GLY A 323 -5.09 27.43 -1.92
N LYS A 324 -4.96 28.73 -2.23
CA LYS A 324 -4.92 29.26 -3.60
C LYS A 324 -3.66 28.87 -4.39
N GLU A 325 -2.62 28.42 -3.72
CA GLU A 325 -1.38 27.98 -4.39
C GLU A 325 -1.56 26.63 -5.12
N TYR A 326 -2.55 25.81 -4.72
CA TYR A 326 -2.78 24.50 -5.31
C TYR A 326 -3.64 24.57 -6.56
N ASP A 327 -3.02 24.83 -7.72
CA ASP A 327 -3.69 24.72 -9.02
C ASP A 327 -3.46 23.32 -9.65
N ILE A 328 -4.15 22.33 -9.11
CA ILE A 328 -3.97 20.91 -9.47
C ILE A 328 -5.14 20.33 -10.27
N GLY A 329 -6.13 21.13 -10.68
CA GLY A 329 -7.37 20.64 -11.28
C GLY A 329 -7.16 19.76 -12.52
N HIS A 330 -6.26 20.18 -13.42
CA HIS A 330 -5.89 19.41 -14.61
C HIS A 330 -5.14 18.12 -14.26
N LEU A 331 -4.17 18.20 -13.33
CA LEU A 331 -3.41 17.04 -12.88
C LEU A 331 -4.33 15.99 -12.23
N LEU A 332 -5.24 16.44 -11.36
CA LEU A 332 -6.26 15.61 -10.73
C LEU A 332 -7.18 14.95 -11.77
N THR A 333 -7.54 15.67 -12.84
CA THR A 333 -8.35 15.10 -13.94
C THR A 333 -7.65 13.92 -14.59
N ILE A 334 -6.36 14.05 -14.94
CA ILE A 334 -5.58 12.93 -15.49
C ILE A 334 -5.57 11.76 -14.51
N MET A 335 -5.30 12.01 -13.23
CA MET A 335 -5.25 10.97 -12.22
C MET A 335 -6.60 10.29 -11.98
N ILE A 336 -7.74 11.01 -12.06
CA ILE A 336 -9.07 10.41 -12.00
C ILE A 336 -9.29 9.46 -13.18
N VAL A 337 -8.89 9.85 -14.39
CA VAL A 337 -8.95 8.97 -15.56
C VAL A 337 -8.04 7.75 -15.37
N THR A 338 -6.84 7.92 -14.81
CA THR A 338 -5.96 6.81 -14.43
C THR A 338 -6.63 5.85 -13.45
N GLN A 339 -7.37 6.35 -12.45
CA GLN A 339 -8.10 5.50 -11.50
C GLN A 339 -9.19 4.67 -12.16
N PHE A 340 -9.81 5.17 -13.24
CA PHE A 340 -10.75 4.35 -14.01
C PHE A 340 -10.05 3.15 -14.65
N VAL A 341 -8.89 3.36 -15.28
CA VAL A 341 -8.08 2.28 -15.88
C VAL A 341 -7.66 1.26 -14.82
N ILE A 342 -7.19 1.74 -13.66
CA ILE A 342 -6.88 0.89 -12.51
C ILE A 342 -8.10 0.07 -12.09
N SER A 343 -9.30 0.66 -12.09
CA SER A 343 -10.54 -0.03 -11.72
C SER A 343 -10.86 -1.22 -12.64
N LEU A 344 -10.54 -1.11 -13.94
CA LEU A 344 -10.67 -2.21 -14.90
C LEU A 344 -9.69 -3.34 -14.59
N SER A 345 -8.43 -2.99 -14.32
CA SER A 345 -7.40 -3.93 -13.88
C SER A 345 -7.82 -4.66 -12.59
N ILE A 346 -8.38 -3.94 -11.62
CA ILE A 346 -8.89 -4.52 -10.36
C ILE A 346 -9.98 -5.57 -10.64
N ILE A 347 -10.91 -5.31 -11.55
CA ILE A 347 -11.97 -6.26 -11.93
C ILE A 347 -11.37 -7.49 -12.63
N LEU A 348 -10.50 -7.29 -13.62
CA LEU A 348 -9.83 -8.38 -14.33
C LEU A 348 -9.03 -9.27 -13.37
N VAL A 349 -8.24 -8.68 -12.48
CA VAL A 349 -7.39 -9.41 -11.55
C VAL A 349 -8.22 -10.12 -10.48
N ASN A 350 -9.03 -9.38 -9.73
CA ASN A 350 -9.67 -9.90 -8.51
C ASN A 350 -10.95 -10.67 -8.79
N LEU A 351 -11.69 -10.39 -9.87
CA LEU A 351 -12.98 -11.01 -10.14
C LEU A 351 -12.95 -11.97 -11.34
N ILE A 352 -11.83 -12.07 -12.06
CA ILE A 352 -11.68 -13.01 -13.19
C ILE A 352 -10.44 -13.88 -13.01
N ILE A 353 -9.24 -13.30 -13.00
CA ILE A 353 -7.97 -14.06 -13.05
C ILE A 353 -7.75 -14.87 -11.78
N ILE A 354 -7.89 -14.24 -10.61
CA ILE A 354 -7.68 -14.93 -9.32
C ILE A 354 -8.73 -16.02 -9.10
N PRO A 355 -10.05 -15.76 -9.22
CA PRO A 355 -11.07 -16.81 -9.09
C PRO A 355 -10.91 -17.97 -10.08
N ALA A 356 -10.36 -17.70 -11.28
CA ALA A 356 -10.07 -18.74 -12.28
C ALA A 356 -8.76 -19.52 -12.03
N GLY A 357 -8.05 -19.28 -10.92
CA GLY A 357 -6.82 -20.01 -10.58
C GLY A 357 -5.58 -19.59 -11.37
N LEU A 358 -5.60 -18.43 -12.04
CA LEU A 358 -4.55 -17.98 -12.97
C LEU A 358 -3.62 -16.92 -12.37
N SER A 359 -3.46 -16.90 -11.04
CA SER A 359 -2.64 -15.92 -10.32
C SER A 359 -1.15 -15.96 -10.68
N ILE A 360 -0.66 -17.10 -11.17
CA ILE A 360 0.74 -17.30 -11.60
C ILE A 360 1.19 -16.30 -12.68
N TYR A 361 0.24 -15.80 -13.49
CA TYR A 361 0.54 -14.85 -14.57
C TYR A 361 0.71 -13.42 -14.09
N LEU A 362 0.14 -13.05 -12.93
CA LEU A 362 0.15 -11.68 -12.41
C LEU A 362 1.57 -11.13 -12.27
N LYS A 363 2.47 -11.92 -11.68
CA LYS A 363 3.87 -11.52 -11.47
C LYS A 363 4.56 -11.15 -12.79
N ARG A 364 4.31 -11.90 -13.87
CA ARG A 364 4.92 -11.64 -15.18
C ARG A 364 4.39 -10.36 -15.81
N VAL A 365 3.08 -10.13 -15.72
CA VAL A 365 2.46 -8.91 -16.28
C VAL A 365 2.93 -7.67 -15.53
N TYR A 366 2.95 -7.70 -14.21
CA TYR A 366 3.45 -6.56 -13.42
C TYR A 366 4.94 -6.29 -13.65
N PHE A 367 5.75 -7.32 -13.85
CA PHE A 367 7.15 -7.14 -14.22
C PHE A 367 7.31 -6.42 -15.56
N ILE A 368 6.53 -6.81 -16.57
CA ILE A 368 6.51 -6.12 -17.87
C ILE A 368 6.06 -4.67 -17.69
N GLY A 369 5.01 -4.44 -16.88
CA GLY A 369 4.53 -3.10 -16.54
C GLY A 369 5.61 -2.23 -15.93
N LEU A 370 6.38 -2.75 -14.96
CA LEU A 370 7.51 -2.05 -14.34
C LEU A 370 8.58 -1.66 -15.37
N LEU A 371 8.96 -2.59 -16.25
CA LEU A 371 9.96 -2.32 -17.30
C LEU A 371 9.48 -1.24 -18.29
N CYS A 372 8.21 -1.33 -18.71
CA CYS A 372 7.60 -0.32 -19.56
C CYS A 372 7.54 1.04 -18.85
N HIS A 373 7.15 1.08 -17.57
CA HIS A 373 7.05 2.31 -16.81
C HIS A 373 8.37 3.10 -16.85
N PHE A 374 9.48 2.46 -16.49
CA PHE A 374 10.78 3.13 -16.46
C PHE A 374 11.37 3.42 -17.85
N SER A 375 10.94 2.72 -18.90
CA SER A 375 11.43 3.01 -20.25
C SER A 375 10.94 4.35 -20.80
N TYR A 376 9.72 4.78 -20.45
CA TYR A 376 9.18 6.08 -20.87
C TYR A 376 9.03 7.12 -19.77
N LEU A 377 9.14 6.76 -18.47
CA LEU A 377 8.96 7.70 -17.35
C LEU A 377 9.82 8.96 -17.50
N PHE A 378 11.14 8.77 -17.68
CA PHE A 378 12.07 9.90 -17.80
C PHE A 378 11.80 10.73 -19.06
N PHE A 379 11.45 10.07 -20.17
CA PHE A 379 11.13 10.77 -21.42
C PHE A 379 9.86 11.63 -21.24
N PHE A 380 8.78 11.07 -20.71
CA PHE A 380 7.54 11.83 -20.48
C PHE A 380 7.74 12.95 -19.45
N ALA A 381 8.48 12.67 -18.38
CA ALA A 381 8.80 13.65 -17.35
C ALA A 381 9.57 14.86 -17.93
N GLN A 382 10.58 14.63 -18.78
CA GLN A 382 11.35 15.72 -19.39
C GLN A 382 10.50 16.62 -20.31
N TRP A 383 9.53 16.04 -21.05
CA TRP A 383 8.75 16.79 -22.05
C TRP A 383 7.48 17.43 -21.48
N TRP A 384 6.83 16.79 -20.51
CA TRP A 384 5.55 17.24 -19.95
C TRP A 384 5.61 17.53 -18.44
N GLY A 385 6.79 17.55 -17.84
CA GLY A 385 6.97 17.82 -16.42
C GLY A 385 6.21 16.81 -15.54
N VAL A 386 5.54 17.33 -14.50
CA VAL A 386 4.73 16.52 -13.57
C VAL A 386 3.54 15.83 -14.26
N TYR A 387 2.99 16.43 -15.31
CA TYR A 387 1.94 15.79 -16.12
C TYR A 387 2.49 14.56 -16.85
N GLY A 388 3.74 14.63 -17.30
CA GLY A 388 4.44 13.49 -17.91
C GLY A 388 4.55 12.29 -16.98
N VAL A 389 4.80 12.52 -15.69
CA VAL A 389 4.80 11.45 -14.69
C VAL A 389 3.42 10.83 -14.52
N ALA A 390 2.36 11.66 -14.43
CA ALA A 390 0.98 11.16 -14.35
C ALA A 390 0.56 10.36 -15.60
N ILE A 391 0.96 10.83 -16.78
CA ILE A 391 0.73 10.15 -18.07
C ILE A 391 1.52 8.83 -18.12
N ALA A 392 2.75 8.79 -17.63
CA ALA A 392 3.55 7.56 -17.55
C ALA A 392 2.85 6.50 -16.70
N VAL A 393 2.34 6.87 -15.52
CA VAL A 393 1.53 5.96 -14.68
C VAL A 393 0.29 5.49 -15.43
N SER A 394 -0.42 6.40 -16.09
CA SER A 394 -1.64 6.05 -16.85
C SER A 394 -1.35 5.10 -18.01
N ALA A 395 -0.24 5.30 -18.72
CA ALA A 395 0.21 4.40 -19.79
C ALA A 395 0.58 3.03 -19.23
N THR A 396 1.23 2.96 -18.07
CA THR A 396 1.58 1.69 -17.40
C THR A 396 0.34 0.89 -17.06
N GLU A 397 -0.62 1.54 -16.41
CA GLU A 397 -1.88 0.91 -16.01
C GLU A 397 -2.70 0.46 -17.22
N PHE A 398 -2.69 1.25 -18.30
CA PHE A 398 -3.33 0.87 -19.55
C PHE A 398 -2.70 -0.37 -20.18
N ILE A 399 -1.36 -0.40 -20.30
CA ILE A 399 -0.62 -1.56 -20.83
C ILE A 399 -0.93 -2.82 -20.00
N ILE A 400 -0.83 -2.72 -18.66
CA ILE A 400 -1.13 -3.84 -17.75
C ILE A 400 -2.58 -4.33 -17.95
N THR A 401 -3.54 -3.41 -18.00
CA THR A 401 -4.97 -3.73 -18.19
C THR A 401 -5.21 -4.42 -19.53
N VAL A 402 -4.62 -3.92 -20.62
CA VAL A 402 -4.72 -4.51 -21.95
C VAL A 402 -4.11 -5.91 -21.99
N VAL A 403 -2.94 -6.11 -21.39
CA VAL A 403 -2.30 -7.44 -21.30
C VAL A 403 -3.19 -8.42 -20.52
N PHE A 404 -3.77 -8.00 -19.39
CA PHE A 404 -4.72 -8.83 -18.65
C PHE A 404 -5.96 -9.15 -19.47
N PHE A 405 -6.53 -8.17 -20.18
CA PHE A 405 -7.69 -8.37 -21.03
C PHE A 405 -7.42 -9.39 -22.13
N PHE A 406 -6.30 -9.26 -22.87
CA PHE A 406 -5.92 -10.22 -23.89
C PHE A 406 -5.67 -11.62 -23.33
N MET A 407 -5.07 -11.73 -22.14
CA MET A 407 -4.90 -13.02 -21.47
C MET A 407 -6.25 -13.68 -21.16
N VAL A 408 -7.22 -12.91 -20.65
CA VAL A 408 -8.57 -13.40 -20.33
C VAL A 408 -9.28 -13.88 -21.60
N MET A 409 -9.18 -13.12 -22.69
CA MET A 409 -9.76 -13.48 -23.98
C MET A 409 -9.12 -14.74 -24.58
N LYS A 410 -7.78 -14.80 -24.63
CA LYS A 410 -7.03 -15.92 -25.21
C LYS A 410 -7.28 -17.24 -24.48
N LYS A 411 -7.42 -17.19 -23.14
CA LYS A 411 -7.73 -18.38 -22.33
C LYS A 411 -9.22 -18.72 -22.28
N ASN A 412 -10.07 -17.93 -22.95
CA ASN A 412 -11.53 -18.11 -23.00
C ASN A 412 -12.16 -18.32 -21.62
N ILE A 413 -11.67 -17.62 -20.60
CA ILE A 413 -12.00 -17.86 -19.18
C ILE A 413 -13.51 -17.71 -18.91
N LEU A 414 -14.17 -16.83 -19.66
CA LEU A 414 -15.60 -16.53 -19.54
C LEU A 414 -16.44 -17.13 -20.69
N GLY A 415 -15.86 -18.00 -21.52
CA GLY A 415 -16.57 -18.68 -22.61
C GLY A 415 -17.18 -20.01 -22.19
N ASN A 416 -18.15 -20.50 -22.97
CA ASN A 416 -18.93 -21.73 -22.69
C ASN A 416 -18.13 -23.06 -22.76
N ARG A 417 -16.79 -23.04 -22.82
CA ARG A 417 -15.95 -24.25 -22.86
C ARG A 417 -14.61 -23.97 -22.17
N MET A 418 -14.39 -24.55 -20.98
CA MET A 418 -13.03 -24.83 -20.53
C MET A 418 -12.65 -26.24 -20.99
N VAL A 419 -11.81 -26.31 -22.03
CA VAL A 419 -11.07 -27.52 -22.38
C VAL A 419 -9.80 -27.52 -21.53
N GLY A 420 -9.67 -28.54 -20.67
CA GLY A 420 -8.40 -29.03 -20.13
C GLY A 420 -7.57 -28.05 -19.30
N MET A 421 -7.76 -28.06 -17.98
CA MET A 421 -6.67 -27.73 -17.06
C MET A 421 -6.09 -29.05 -16.51
N PRO A 422 -4.76 -29.22 -16.49
CA PRO A 422 -4.12 -30.28 -15.71
C PRO A 422 -4.34 -30.01 -14.22
N GLN A 423 -4.61 -31.08 -13.47
CA GLN A 423 -4.75 -31.07 -12.01
C GLN A 423 -3.45 -30.70 -11.29
#